data_AF-A0A354I9Z0-F1
#
_entry.id   AF-A0A354I9Z0-F1
#
_cell.length_a   1.000
_cell.length_b   1.000
_cell.length_c   1.000
_cell.angle_alpha   90.00
_cell.angle_beta   90.00
_cell.angle_gamma   90.00
#
_symmetry.space_group_name_H-M   'P 1'
#
loop_
_entity.id
_entity.type
_entity.pdbx_description
1 polymer ?
#
loop_
_entity_poly.entity_id
_entity_poly.type
_entity_poly.pdbx_seq_one_letter_code
_entity_poly.pdbx_strand_id
1 'polypeptide(L)'
;MKVTKRDGRVVDYDRNKIIIAIQKANAEVDRYHQVTGEKIESIVAGIENVHADNLMVEDIQDMIEQKLMSEHKYELAKKYIIYRYTRQMVRQANTTDDSIMSLIKNSNKDVMEENSNKNAYIASTQRDLIAGEVSKDLTRRVLLPEKIVKAHEEGILHFHDMDYYLQSIFNCCLINIGDMLENGTVMNGKLIESPKSFQVACTVMTQIISAVASSQYGGQSVDIRHLGKYLRKSRKKYEKHYHKKFGDNVSKEIRNEFVKDRVYDELKSGVQTIQYQINTLMTTNGQSPFVTLFLNLDKDDPYIEENAMIIEEILKQRIEGIKNEKGIYVTPAFPKLIYVLDEHNCLKGGKYDYLTRLAVKCSAKRMYPDYISAKMMRENYEGNVFSCMGCRSFLTPWKDENGNYQFEGRFNQGVVSINLPQVALCAKGDEEEFWTLLEERLALCFEALMCRHHSLEGTLSDVSPIHWQYGAIARLKKGEKIDKLLHDGYSTISLGYIGLYETTKLMTGVSHTEKKGTEFALRLMKRLRLACDTWKLETGIAFGLYGTPAESLCYRFAEIDKKKFGEVKDVTDKGYYTNSYHIDVREKIDAFAKFKFESQFQKISSGGAISYVEIPNMRH
;
A
#
# COMPACT_ATOMS: atom_id res chain seq x y z
N MET A 1 7.92 51.27 -16.32
CA MET A 1 7.01 50.20 -15.85
C MET A 1 7.84 49.00 -15.43
N LYS A 2 7.60 48.50 -14.22
CA LYS A 2 8.17 47.24 -13.73
C LYS A 2 7.13 46.12 -13.79
N VAL A 3 7.58 44.88 -13.81
CA VAL A 3 6.72 43.70 -13.78
C VAL A 3 7.10 42.83 -12.60
N THR A 4 6.13 42.56 -11.73
CA THR A 4 6.27 41.61 -10.64
C THR A 4 5.96 40.21 -11.18
N LYS A 5 6.95 39.33 -11.13
CA LYS A 5 6.81 37.93 -11.49
C LYS A 5 6.13 37.16 -10.35
N ARG A 6 5.59 35.98 -10.67
CA ARG A 6 4.92 35.07 -9.71
C ARG A 6 5.80 34.62 -8.54
N ASP A 7 7.13 34.68 -8.69
CA ASP A 7 8.12 34.36 -7.65
C ASP A 7 8.51 35.59 -6.79
N GLY A 8 7.77 36.70 -6.92
CA GLY A 8 8.02 37.95 -6.20
C GLY A 8 9.15 38.81 -6.77
N ARG A 9 9.89 38.33 -7.79
CA ARG A 9 10.96 39.13 -8.41
C ARG A 9 10.38 40.25 -9.27
N VAL A 10 10.88 41.45 -9.05
CA VAL A 10 10.55 42.63 -9.85
C VAL A 10 11.59 42.78 -10.96
N VAL A 11 11.14 42.83 -12.21
CA VAL A 11 11.99 43.03 -13.39
C VAL A 11 11.52 44.21 -14.23
N ASP A 12 12.39 44.72 -15.10
CA ASP A 12 11.98 45.73 -16.07
C ASP A 12 11.05 45.14 -17.13
N TYR A 13 10.03 45.92 -17.49
CA TYR A 13 9.10 45.56 -18.57
C TYR A 13 9.84 45.45 -19.91
N ASP A 14 9.54 44.39 -20.64
CA ASP A 14 10.18 44.08 -21.92
C ASP A 14 9.11 43.66 -22.93
N ARG A 15 8.72 44.60 -23.79
CA ARG A 15 7.67 44.41 -24.79
C ARG A 15 7.92 43.23 -25.73
N ASN A 16 9.19 42.95 -26.04
CA ASN A 16 9.55 41.89 -26.99
C ASN A 16 9.13 40.52 -26.47
N LYS A 17 9.11 40.32 -25.14
CA LYS A 17 8.66 39.05 -24.55
C LYS A 17 7.17 38.81 -24.77
N ILE A 18 6.35 39.85 -24.80
CA ILE A 18 4.91 39.76 -25.04
C ILE A 18 4.67 39.47 -26.52
N ILE A 19 5.33 40.21 -27.41
CA ILE A 19 5.26 40.03 -28.87
C ILE A 19 5.62 38.59 -29.25
N ILE A 20 6.77 38.10 -28.76
CA ILE A 20 7.23 36.73 -29.04
C ILE A 20 6.24 35.68 -28.52
N ALA A 21 5.62 35.90 -27.36
CA ALA A 21 4.64 34.97 -26.81
C ALA A 21 3.38 34.88 -27.66
N ILE A 22 2.85 36.02 -28.13
CA ILE A 22 1.69 36.07 -29.01
C ILE A 22 2.03 35.48 -30.38
N GLN A 23 3.21 35.79 -30.95
CA GLN A 23 3.67 35.25 -32.23
C GLN A 23 3.79 33.72 -32.22
N LYS A 24 4.30 33.15 -31.12
CA LYS A 24 4.38 31.69 -30.97
C LYS A 24 2.99 31.04 -30.94
N ALA A 25 2.04 31.62 -30.22
CA ALA A 25 0.66 31.13 -30.24
C ALA A 25 0.02 31.30 -31.63
N ASN A 26 0.31 32.40 -32.32
CA ASN A 26 -0.13 32.67 -33.70
C ASN A 26 0.34 31.59 -34.68
N ALA A 27 1.58 31.12 -34.54
CA ALA A 27 2.14 30.10 -35.42
C ALA A 27 1.47 28.71 -35.27
N GLU A 28 0.75 28.50 -34.16
CA GLU A 28 0.06 27.22 -33.86
C GLU A 28 -1.42 27.19 -34.27
N VAL A 29 -1.94 28.27 -34.86
CA VAL A 29 -3.33 28.34 -35.35
C VAL A 29 -3.37 28.64 -36.84
N ASP A 30 -4.45 28.22 -37.50
CA ASP A 30 -4.67 28.49 -38.92
C ASP A 30 -4.73 29.99 -39.22
N ARG A 31 -4.37 30.38 -40.45
CA ARG A 31 -4.27 31.79 -40.90
C ARG A 31 -5.50 32.64 -40.56
N TYR A 32 -6.70 32.06 -40.58
CA TYR A 32 -7.95 32.74 -40.25
C TYR A 32 -8.03 33.17 -38.77
N HIS A 33 -7.43 32.39 -37.87
CA HIS A 33 -7.42 32.62 -36.43
C HIS A 33 -6.21 33.43 -35.95
N GLN A 34 -5.28 33.78 -36.85
CA GLN A 34 -4.13 34.61 -36.52
C GLN A 34 -4.51 36.10 -36.38
N VAL A 35 -3.71 36.82 -35.59
CA VAL A 35 -3.69 38.29 -35.55
C VAL A 35 -2.50 38.84 -36.36
N THR A 36 -2.68 39.98 -37.02
CA THR A 36 -1.60 40.64 -37.79
C THR A 36 -0.54 41.25 -36.86
N GLY A 37 0.66 41.51 -37.38
CA GLY A 37 1.73 42.17 -36.61
C GLY A 37 1.29 43.52 -36.03
N GLU A 38 0.57 44.33 -36.81
CA GLU A 38 -0.03 45.59 -36.35
C GLU A 38 -0.97 45.41 -35.16
N LYS A 39 -1.71 44.30 -35.14
CA LYS A 39 -2.64 44.01 -34.05
C LYS A 39 -1.94 43.53 -32.78
N ILE A 40 -0.83 42.79 -32.92
CA ILE A 40 0.05 42.46 -31.79
C ILE A 40 0.61 43.74 -31.17
N GLU A 41 1.07 44.68 -31.99
CA GLU A 41 1.54 45.98 -31.51
C GLU A 41 0.42 46.78 -30.82
N SER A 42 -0.82 46.70 -31.32
CA SER A 42 -1.98 47.32 -30.66
C SER A 42 -2.28 46.71 -29.28
N ILE A 43 -2.13 45.39 -29.11
CA ILE A 43 -2.28 44.73 -27.80
C ILE A 43 -1.20 45.21 -26.82
N VAL A 44 0.05 45.27 -27.29
CA VAL A 44 1.19 45.74 -26.49
C VAL A 44 1.02 47.21 -26.07
N ALA A 45 0.60 48.07 -27.00
CA ALA A 45 0.31 49.47 -26.70
C ALA A 45 -0.83 49.61 -25.67
N GLY A 46 -1.84 48.74 -25.73
CA GLY A 46 -2.91 48.69 -24.73
C GLY A 46 -2.41 48.41 -23.31
N ILE A 47 -1.38 47.57 -23.18
CA ILE A 47 -0.73 47.24 -21.89
C ILE A 47 0.15 48.40 -21.41
N GLU A 48 0.88 49.05 -22.31
CA GLU A 48 1.73 50.20 -22.01
C GLU A 48 0.92 51.43 -21.55
N ASN A 49 -0.34 51.55 -21.99
CA ASN A 49 -1.24 52.67 -21.68
C ASN A 49 -1.98 52.54 -20.33
N VAL A 50 -1.78 51.48 -19.56
CA VAL A 50 -2.46 51.28 -18.25
C VAL A 50 -1.98 52.28 -17.18
N HIS A 51 -0.90 53.03 -17.44
CA HIS A 51 -0.32 54.02 -16.53
C HIS A 51 -0.04 53.47 -15.10
N ALA A 52 0.42 52.23 -15.01
CA ALA A 52 0.83 51.60 -13.76
C ALA A 52 2.37 51.54 -13.65
N ASP A 53 2.91 51.92 -12.49
CA ASP A 53 4.35 51.86 -12.23
C ASP A 53 4.86 50.41 -12.13
N ASN A 54 4.00 49.50 -11.67
CA ASN A 54 4.27 48.07 -11.53
C ASN A 54 3.00 47.26 -11.85
N LEU A 55 3.13 46.24 -12.68
CA LEU A 55 2.05 45.29 -13.02
C LEU A 55 2.42 43.88 -12.57
N MET A 56 1.44 43.09 -12.14
CA MET A 56 1.67 41.64 -12.01
C MET A 56 1.73 41.03 -13.41
N VAL A 57 2.54 39.99 -13.55
CA VAL A 57 2.60 39.23 -14.81
C VAL A 57 1.26 38.61 -15.18
N GLU A 58 0.37 38.37 -14.20
CA GLU A 58 -1.01 37.89 -14.43
C GLU A 58 -1.89 38.96 -15.06
N ASP A 59 -1.85 40.18 -14.54
CA ASP A 59 -2.61 41.30 -15.10
C ASP A 59 -2.28 41.50 -16.59
N ILE A 60 -0.99 41.42 -16.94
CA ILE A 60 -0.54 41.50 -18.34
C ILE A 60 -1.11 40.35 -19.19
N GLN A 61 -1.22 39.15 -18.63
CA GLN A 61 -1.76 37.98 -19.35
C GLN A 61 -3.26 38.11 -19.54
N ASP A 62 -4.00 38.46 -18.49
CA ASP A 62 -5.46 38.67 -18.55
C ASP A 62 -5.82 39.74 -19.59
N MET A 63 -5.04 40.82 -19.65
CA MET A 63 -5.21 41.85 -20.67
C MET A 63 -5.01 41.34 -22.10
N ILE A 64 -4.02 40.47 -22.33
CA ILE A 64 -3.77 39.87 -23.65
C ILE A 64 -4.93 38.96 -24.02
N GLU A 65 -5.39 38.12 -23.08
CA GLU A 65 -6.50 37.19 -23.27
C GLU A 65 -7.80 37.93 -23.60
N GLN A 66 -8.17 38.92 -22.78
CA GLN A 66 -9.34 39.76 -23.02
C GLN A 66 -9.26 40.46 -24.39
N LYS A 67 -8.08 40.95 -24.77
CA LYS A 67 -7.90 41.62 -26.05
C LYS A 67 -8.01 40.65 -27.22
N LEU A 68 -7.46 39.44 -27.13
CA LEU A 68 -7.63 38.40 -28.15
C LEU A 68 -9.09 37.93 -28.27
N MET A 69 -9.81 37.82 -27.14
CA MET A 69 -11.23 37.46 -27.12
C MET A 69 -12.12 38.55 -27.72
N SER A 70 -11.85 39.83 -27.43
CA SER A 70 -12.62 40.96 -28.00
C SER A 70 -12.45 41.13 -29.51
N GLU A 71 -11.39 40.56 -30.08
CA GLU A 71 -11.15 40.50 -31.53
C GLU A 71 -11.72 39.23 -32.19
N HIS A 72 -12.53 38.47 -31.44
CA HIS A 72 -13.12 37.20 -31.87
C HIS A 72 -12.08 36.12 -32.26
N LYS A 73 -10.86 36.19 -31.72
CA LYS A 73 -9.77 35.22 -31.97
C LYS A 73 -9.71 34.15 -30.88
N TYR A 74 -10.81 33.43 -30.69
CA TYR A 74 -11.00 32.47 -29.60
C TYR A 74 -9.99 31.31 -29.60
N GLU A 75 -9.72 30.70 -30.76
CA GLU A 75 -8.75 29.60 -30.88
C GLU A 75 -7.32 30.04 -30.56
N LEU A 76 -6.94 31.26 -30.97
CA LEU A 76 -5.65 31.85 -30.64
C LEU A 76 -5.53 32.15 -29.14
N ALA A 77 -6.58 32.71 -28.53
CA ALA A 77 -6.63 32.94 -27.09
C ALA A 77 -6.46 31.62 -26.32
N LYS A 78 -7.17 30.57 -26.72
CA LYS A 78 -7.05 29.23 -26.13
C LYS A 78 -5.64 28.66 -26.26
N LYS A 79 -5.02 28.77 -27.43
CA LYS A 79 -3.63 28.34 -27.65
C LYS A 79 -2.62 29.15 -26.84
N TYR A 80 -2.82 30.45 -26.73
CA TYR A 80 -1.99 31.33 -25.89
C TYR A 80 -2.06 30.91 -24.42
N ILE A 81 -3.28 30.68 -23.88
CA ILE A 81 -3.51 30.18 -22.51
C ILE A 81 -2.78 28.85 -22.29
N ILE A 82 -2.95 27.88 -23.21
CA ILE A 82 -2.32 26.56 -23.11
C ILE A 82 -0.79 26.66 -23.18
N TYR A 83 -0.24 27.44 -24.11
CA TYR A 83 1.20 27.66 -24.24
C TYR A 83 1.81 28.23 -22.96
N ARG A 84 1.11 29.19 -22.34
CA ARG A 84 1.51 29.82 -21.08
C ARG A 84 1.45 28.87 -19.90
N TYR A 85 0.35 28.13 -19.78
CA TYR A 85 0.19 27.08 -18.77
C TYR A 85 1.31 26.03 -18.89
N THR A 86 1.59 25.56 -20.11
CA THR A 86 2.68 24.61 -20.38
C THR A 86 4.05 25.19 -19.99
N ARG A 87 4.34 26.46 -20.31
CA ARG A 87 5.59 27.13 -19.92
C ARG A 87 5.70 27.40 -18.42
N GLN A 88 4.58 27.62 -17.73
CA GLN A 88 4.52 27.71 -16.27
C GLN A 88 4.89 26.37 -15.64
N MET A 89 4.28 25.28 -16.10
CA MET A 89 4.58 23.93 -15.60
C MET A 89 6.06 23.57 -15.78
N VAL A 90 6.66 23.96 -16.92
CA VAL A 90 8.10 23.77 -17.18
C VAL A 90 8.97 24.60 -16.23
N ARG A 91 8.52 25.77 -15.77
CA ARG A 91 9.29 26.64 -14.85
C ARG A 91 9.11 26.29 -13.38
N GLN A 92 8.01 25.64 -13.00
CA GLN A 92 7.86 25.03 -11.67
C GLN A 92 8.76 23.78 -11.51
N ALA A 93 9.34 23.25 -12.59
CA ALA A 93 10.10 22.00 -12.60
C ALA A 93 11.53 22.05 -12.01
N ASN A 94 12.01 23.18 -11.46
CA ASN A 94 13.39 23.29 -10.95
C ASN A 94 13.58 22.88 -9.48
N THR A 95 12.53 22.49 -8.74
CA THR A 95 12.68 22.03 -7.34
C THR A 95 13.11 20.56 -7.22
N THR A 96 12.90 19.77 -8.28
CA THR A 96 13.25 18.35 -8.30
C THR A 96 14.76 18.15 -8.30
N ASP A 97 15.50 19.00 -9.01
CA ASP A 97 16.96 18.99 -9.04
C ASP A 97 17.53 19.26 -7.64
N ASP A 98 16.98 20.23 -6.91
CA ASP A 98 17.39 20.52 -5.54
C ASP A 98 17.05 19.36 -4.59
N SER A 99 15.88 18.73 -4.72
CA SER A 99 15.49 17.54 -3.94
C SER A 99 16.46 16.37 -4.20
N ILE A 100 16.70 16.03 -5.48
CA ILE A 100 17.64 14.98 -5.89
C ILE A 100 19.06 15.28 -5.40
N MET A 101 19.52 16.52 -5.55
CA MET A 101 20.85 16.92 -5.09
C MET A 101 20.96 16.89 -3.56
N SER A 102 19.88 17.20 -2.83
CA SER A 102 19.84 17.08 -1.37
C SER A 102 19.90 15.63 -0.89
N LEU A 103 19.29 14.70 -1.63
CA LEU A 103 19.38 13.26 -1.37
C LEU A 103 20.80 12.74 -1.60
N ILE A 104 21.42 13.12 -2.72
CA ILE A 104 22.81 12.71 -3.04
C ILE A 104 23.80 13.26 -2.01
N LYS A 105 23.55 14.46 -1.49
CA LYS A 105 24.37 15.09 -0.43
C LYS A 105 24.03 14.59 0.98
N ASN A 106 23.05 13.70 1.14
CA ASN A 106 22.53 13.21 2.42
C ASN A 106 22.11 14.34 3.39
N SER A 107 21.52 15.42 2.86
CA SER A 107 21.16 16.60 3.65
C SER A 107 19.66 16.70 3.97
N ASN A 108 18.82 15.79 3.46
CA ASN A 108 17.37 15.81 3.64
C ASN A 108 16.91 14.75 4.65
N LYS A 109 16.64 15.15 5.90
CA LYS A 109 16.26 14.23 6.98
C LYS A 109 14.88 13.61 6.80
N ASP A 110 13.91 14.35 6.28
CA ASP A 110 12.51 13.90 6.19
C ASP A 110 12.37 12.68 5.26
N VAL A 111 13.10 12.68 4.12
CA VAL A 111 13.13 11.53 3.21
C VAL A 111 13.90 10.35 3.80
N MET A 112 14.89 10.60 4.66
CA MET A 112 15.65 9.56 5.35
C MET A 112 14.84 8.89 6.47
N GLU A 113 13.87 9.58 7.06
CA GLU A 113 13.07 9.12 8.20
C GLU A 113 11.67 8.58 7.80
N GLU A 114 11.22 8.77 6.54
CA GLU A 114 9.91 8.31 6.03
C GLU A 114 9.70 6.78 6.14
N ASN A 115 10.78 6.00 6.03
CA ASN A 115 10.75 4.54 6.16
C ASN A 115 11.95 4.07 6.99
N SER A 116 11.72 3.69 8.25
CA SER A 116 12.78 3.27 9.18
C SER A 116 13.59 2.04 8.71
N ASN A 117 13.10 1.33 7.70
CA ASN A 117 13.78 0.18 7.10
C ASN A 117 14.62 0.56 5.87
N LYS A 118 14.65 1.83 5.41
CA LYS A 118 15.47 2.30 4.28
C LYS A 118 16.72 3.02 4.81
N ASN A 119 17.90 2.46 4.56
CA ASN A 119 19.15 3.17 4.84
C ASN A 119 19.53 4.03 3.62
N ALA A 120 19.26 5.33 3.70
CA ALA A 120 19.45 6.28 2.61
C ALA A 120 20.91 6.44 2.13
N TYR A 121 21.90 5.92 2.86
CA TYR A 121 23.29 5.90 2.41
C TYR A 121 23.61 4.74 1.45
N ILE A 122 22.77 3.69 1.42
CA ILE A 122 23.02 2.51 0.57
C ILE A 122 22.67 2.85 -0.89
N ALA A 123 23.56 2.48 -1.82
CA ALA A 123 23.41 2.80 -3.25
C ALA A 123 22.09 2.30 -3.87
N SER A 124 21.60 1.12 -3.48
CA SER A 124 20.30 0.61 -3.96
C SER A 124 19.14 1.48 -3.47
N THR A 125 19.16 1.88 -2.20
CA THR A 125 18.18 2.80 -1.62
C THR A 125 18.25 4.18 -2.25
N GLN A 126 19.44 4.73 -2.52
CA GLN A 126 19.58 6.02 -3.21
C GLN A 126 18.94 6.02 -4.60
N ARG A 127 19.13 4.94 -5.38
CA ARG A 127 18.50 4.81 -6.72
C ARG A 127 16.99 4.83 -6.63
N ASP A 128 16.43 4.13 -5.65
CA ASP A 128 15.00 4.10 -5.39
C ASP A 128 14.46 5.47 -4.95
N LEU A 129 15.13 6.15 -4.02
CA LEU A 129 14.75 7.50 -3.58
C LEU A 129 14.77 8.51 -4.73
N ILE A 130 15.79 8.46 -5.62
CA ILE A 130 15.84 9.33 -6.80
C ILE A 130 14.66 9.04 -7.73
N ALA A 131 14.37 7.77 -8.02
CA ALA A 131 13.21 7.40 -8.84
C ALA A 131 11.89 7.84 -8.19
N GLY A 132 11.78 7.71 -6.87
CA GLY A 132 10.62 8.11 -6.08
C GLY A 132 10.38 9.62 -6.10
N GLU A 133 11.42 10.44 -5.99
CA GLU A 133 11.29 11.90 -6.09
C GLU A 133 10.84 12.33 -7.49
N VAL A 134 11.39 11.72 -8.54
CA VAL A 134 10.95 11.96 -9.92
C VAL A 134 9.49 11.55 -10.11
N SER A 135 9.07 10.40 -9.55
CA SER A 135 7.67 9.96 -9.59
C SER A 135 6.76 10.92 -8.83
N LYS A 136 7.11 11.33 -7.60
CA LYS A 136 6.33 12.28 -6.79
C LYS A 136 6.14 13.60 -7.56
N ASP A 137 7.20 14.14 -8.16
CA ASP A 137 7.16 15.37 -8.94
C ASP A 137 6.26 15.26 -10.19
N LEU A 138 6.47 14.24 -11.03
CA LEU A 138 5.62 14.02 -12.21
C LEU A 138 4.16 13.72 -11.84
N THR A 139 3.95 13.02 -10.74
CA THR A 139 2.61 12.72 -10.23
C THR A 139 1.86 14.01 -9.88
N ARG A 140 2.51 14.94 -9.17
CA ARG A 140 1.92 16.23 -8.80
C ARG A 140 1.67 17.14 -9.99
N ARG A 141 2.62 17.17 -10.95
CA ARG A 141 2.54 18.11 -12.06
C ARG A 141 1.67 17.61 -13.21
N VAL A 142 1.71 16.32 -13.52
CA VAL A 142 1.23 15.80 -14.82
C VAL A 142 0.18 14.71 -14.65
N LEU A 143 0.37 13.78 -13.71
CA LEU A 143 -0.46 12.56 -13.67
C LEU A 143 -1.76 12.72 -12.89
N LEU A 144 -1.74 13.45 -11.77
CA LEU A 144 -2.94 13.66 -10.95
C LEU A 144 -3.63 14.99 -11.29
N PRO A 145 -4.97 15.03 -11.25
CA PRO A 145 -5.69 16.29 -11.33
C PRO A 145 -5.29 17.24 -10.19
N GLU A 146 -5.17 18.53 -10.51
CA GLU A 146 -4.72 19.57 -9.56
C GLU A 146 -5.53 19.57 -8.25
N LYS A 147 -6.85 19.32 -8.33
CA LYS A 147 -7.72 19.21 -7.14
C LYS A 147 -7.30 18.09 -6.18
N ILE A 148 -6.85 16.95 -6.70
CA ILE A 148 -6.41 15.81 -5.88
C ILE A 148 -5.05 16.10 -5.27
N VAL A 149 -4.16 16.74 -6.02
CA VAL A 149 -2.85 17.18 -5.53
C VAL A 149 -3.00 18.16 -4.37
N LYS A 150 -3.83 19.20 -4.54
CA LYS A 150 -4.15 20.15 -3.46
C LYS A 150 -4.76 19.45 -2.25
N ALA A 151 -5.72 18.54 -2.45
CA ALA A 151 -6.32 17.78 -1.36
C ALA A 151 -5.29 16.91 -0.61
N HIS A 152 -4.31 16.34 -1.30
CA HIS A 152 -3.19 15.64 -0.67
C HIS A 152 -2.30 16.59 0.15
N GLU A 153 -1.88 17.72 -0.45
CA GLU A 153 -0.98 18.70 0.17
C GLU A 153 -1.59 19.39 1.40
N GLU A 154 -2.88 19.71 1.34
CA GLU A 154 -3.64 20.31 2.45
C GLU A 154 -4.07 19.29 3.51
N GLY A 155 -3.75 18.00 3.33
CA GLY A 155 -4.07 16.95 4.29
C GLY A 155 -5.55 16.62 4.39
N ILE A 156 -6.37 16.94 3.37
CA ILE A 156 -7.78 16.55 3.26
C ILE A 156 -7.88 15.03 3.07
N LEU A 157 -7.03 14.51 2.19
CA LEU A 157 -6.81 13.10 1.95
C LEU A 157 -5.31 12.81 1.89
N HIS A 158 -4.96 11.54 1.84
CA HIS A 158 -3.61 11.10 1.55
C HIS A 158 -3.62 10.05 0.45
N PHE A 159 -3.10 10.46 -0.71
CA PHE A 159 -2.76 9.56 -1.81
C PHE A 159 -1.45 8.84 -1.46
N HIS A 160 -1.54 7.57 -1.04
CA HIS A 160 -0.38 6.72 -0.68
C HIS A 160 0.54 6.43 -1.88
N ASP A 161 1.81 6.14 -1.62
CA ASP A 161 2.74 5.60 -2.62
C ASP A 161 2.87 6.44 -3.92
N MET A 162 2.82 7.78 -3.81
CA MET A 162 3.01 8.69 -4.97
C MET A 162 4.39 8.54 -5.63
N ASP A 163 5.37 8.03 -4.89
CA ASP A 163 6.71 7.66 -5.35
C ASP A 163 6.73 6.46 -6.32
N TYR A 164 5.65 5.68 -6.39
CA TYR A 164 5.53 4.57 -7.33
C TYR A 164 4.44 4.81 -8.40
N TYR A 165 3.62 5.84 -8.26
CA TYR A 165 2.45 6.08 -9.11
C TYR A 165 2.76 6.34 -10.60
N LEU A 166 3.99 6.76 -10.94
CA LEU A 166 4.43 6.88 -12.33
C LEU A 166 4.42 5.54 -13.07
N GLN A 167 4.58 4.43 -12.34
CA GLN A 167 4.64 3.08 -12.90
C GLN A 167 3.26 2.43 -12.81
N SER A 168 2.88 1.67 -13.84
CA SER A 168 1.65 0.86 -13.85
C SER A 168 1.81 -0.42 -13.02
N ILE A 169 2.06 -0.25 -11.73
CA ILE A 169 2.17 -1.32 -10.72
C ILE A 169 1.12 -1.10 -9.61
N PHE A 170 0.84 -2.15 -8.85
CA PHE A 170 -0.19 -2.15 -7.82
C PHE A 170 0.41 -2.31 -6.41
N ASN A 171 -0.45 -2.29 -5.39
CA ASN A 171 -0.07 -2.30 -3.98
C ASN A 171 0.38 -3.69 -3.51
N CYS A 172 -0.57 -4.51 -3.06
CA CYS A 172 -0.29 -5.74 -2.33
C CYS A 172 -1.05 -6.93 -2.93
N CYS A 173 -0.58 -8.15 -2.66
CA CYS A 173 -1.21 -9.38 -3.17
C CYS A 173 -1.14 -10.57 -2.21
N LEU A 174 -1.99 -11.56 -2.48
CA LEU A 174 -1.80 -12.95 -2.05
C LEU A 174 -1.16 -13.70 -3.21
N ILE A 175 0.07 -14.18 -3.06
CA ILE A 175 0.73 -14.91 -4.13
C ILE A 175 0.07 -16.27 -4.29
N ASN A 176 -0.28 -16.66 -5.53
CA ASN A 176 -0.71 -18.02 -5.81
C ASN A 176 0.48 -19.00 -5.85
N ILE A 177 1.11 -19.18 -4.69
CA ILE A 177 2.34 -19.96 -4.58
C ILE A 177 2.10 -21.44 -4.92
N GLY A 178 0.91 -21.96 -4.61
CA GLY A 178 0.49 -23.31 -4.98
C GLY A 178 0.55 -23.52 -6.49
N ASP A 179 -0.09 -22.65 -7.27
CA ASP A 179 -0.05 -22.70 -8.74
C ASP A 179 1.39 -22.60 -9.27
N MET A 180 2.19 -21.66 -8.76
CA MET A 180 3.55 -21.45 -9.23
C MET A 180 4.47 -22.65 -8.96
N LEU A 181 4.34 -23.29 -7.79
CA LEU A 181 5.15 -24.46 -7.45
C LEU A 181 4.66 -25.74 -8.15
N GLU A 182 3.38 -25.85 -8.48
CA GLU A 182 2.83 -27.04 -9.14
C GLU A 182 2.98 -27.01 -10.66
N ASN A 183 2.62 -25.89 -11.29
CA ASN A 183 2.60 -25.73 -12.74
C ASN A 183 3.90 -25.12 -13.30
N GLY A 184 4.84 -24.78 -12.41
CA GLY A 184 6.07 -24.10 -12.75
C GLY A 184 5.89 -22.60 -12.97
N THR A 185 6.99 -21.88 -12.93
CA THR A 185 7.02 -20.42 -13.10
C THR A 185 8.27 -20.00 -13.88
N VAL A 186 8.29 -18.78 -14.41
CA VAL A 186 9.45 -18.23 -15.13
C VAL A 186 9.95 -17.01 -14.38
N MET A 187 11.23 -17.04 -14.02
CA MET A 187 11.93 -15.90 -13.43
C MET A 187 13.15 -15.58 -14.27
N ASN A 188 13.33 -14.32 -14.65
CA ASN A 188 14.43 -13.85 -15.51
C ASN A 188 14.62 -14.68 -16.80
N GLY A 189 13.49 -15.05 -17.43
CA GLY A 189 13.47 -15.85 -18.67
C GLY A 189 13.86 -17.32 -18.49
N LYS A 190 13.99 -17.82 -17.26
CA LYS A 190 14.30 -19.22 -16.96
C LYS A 190 13.09 -19.92 -16.36
N LEU A 191 12.69 -21.03 -16.97
CA LEU A 191 11.64 -21.90 -16.45
C LEU A 191 12.13 -22.64 -15.22
N ILE A 192 11.35 -22.55 -14.16
CA ILE A 192 11.51 -23.29 -12.92
C ILE A 192 10.40 -24.34 -12.89
N GLU A 193 10.81 -25.60 -12.99
CA GLU A 193 9.90 -26.75 -12.89
C GLU A 193 9.40 -26.93 -11.45
N SER A 194 8.35 -27.75 -11.30
CA SER A 194 7.85 -28.13 -9.98
C SER A 194 8.97 -28.73 -9.09
N PRO A 195 9.16 -28.22 -7.85
CA PRO A 195 10.24 -28.66 -6.98
C PRO A 195 10.24 -30.17 -6.74
N LYS A 196 11.44 -30.76 -6.69
CA LYS A 196 11.67 -32.20 -6.50
C LYS A 196 11.99 -32.57 -5.04
N SER A 197 12.12 -31.58 -4.15
CA SER A 197 12.30 -31.76 -2.70
C SER A 197 11.83 -30.52 -1.94
N PHE A 198 11.68 -30.64 -0.62
CA PHE A 198 11.26 -29.56 0.27
C PHE A 198 12.22 -28.36 0.26
N GLN A 199 13.53 -28.61 0.36
CA GLN A 199 14.52 -27.52 0.38
C GLN A 199 14.54 -26.72 -0.94
N VAL A 200 14.33 -27.41 -2.07
CA VAL A 200 14.18 -26.74 -3.37
C VAL A 200 12.90 -25.90 -3.39
N ALA A 201 11.78 -26.42 -2.87
CA ALA A 201 10.53 -25.65 -2.78
C ALA A 201 10.69 -24.38 -1.93
N CYS A 202 11.39 -24.49 -0.79
CA CYS A 202 11.72 -23.34 0.06
C CYS A 202 12.54 -22.28 -0.70
N THR A 203 13.53 -22.71 -1.49
CA THR A 203 14.39 -21.82 -2.29
C THR A 203 13.62 -21.15 -3.43
N VAL A 204 12.74 -21.89 -4.11
CA VAL A 204 11.91 -21.32 -5.18
C VAL A 204 10.90 -20.33 -4.60
N MET A 205 10.29 -20.65 -3.45
CA MET A 205 9.36 -19.75 -2.77
C MET A 205 9.99 -18.40 -2.41
N THR A 206 11.21 -18.40 -1.86
CA THR A 206 11.91 -17.14 -1.52
C THR A 206 12.32 -16.34 -2.75
N GLN A 207 12.70 -17.01 -3.84
CA GLN A 207 12.95 -16.35 -5.13
C GLN A 207 11.68 -15.68 -5.68
N ILE A 208 10.53 -16.37 -5.61
CA ILE A 208 9.23 -15.83 -6.01
C ILE A 208 8.89 -14.60 -5.16
N ILE A 209 9.00 -14.69 -3.83
CA ILE A 209 8.78 -13.57 -2.89
C ILE A 209 9.64 -12.36 -3.28
N SER A 210 10.92 -12.57 -3.59
CA SER A 210 11.82 -11.48 -3.99
C SER A 210 11.43 -10.85 -5.34
N ALA A 211 11.02 -11.67 -6.31
CA ALA A 211 10.62 -11.19 -7.64
C ALA A 211 9.30 -10.41 -7.62
N VAL A 212 8.32 -10.90 -6.86
CA VAL A 212 7.01 -10.25 -6.64
C VAL A 212 7.20 -8.91 -5.93
N ALA A 213 7.91 -8.86 -4.79
CA ALA A 213 8.16 -7.59 -4.09
C ALA A 213 8.95 -6.56 -4.90
N SER A 214 9.71 -6.98 -5.91
CA SER A 214 10.43 -6.07 -6.80
C SER A 214 9.54 -5.47 -7.90
N SER A 215 8.30 -5.94 -8.04
CA SER A 215 7.36 -5.59 -9.11
C SER A 215 6.02 -5.02 -8.59
N GLN A 216 5.95 -4.70 -7.30
CA GLN A 216 4.83 -4.03 -6.63
C GLN A 216 5.40 -3.11 -5.54
N TYR A 217 4.63 -2.15 -5.04
CA TYR A 217 5.12 -1.23 -3.99
C TYR A 217 4.71 -1.63 -2.56
N GLY A 218 3.71 -2.52 -2.41
CA GLY A 218 3.20 -2.96 -1.13
C GLY A 218 3.70 -4.33 -0.66
N GLY A 219 3.11 -4.81 0.43
CA GLY A 219 3.42 -6.13 0.99
C GLY A 219 2.80 -7.30 0.22
N GLN A 220 3.32 -8.49 0.44
CA GLN A 220 2.78 -9.73 -0.14
C GLN A 220 2.55 -10.77 0.95
N SER A 221 1.76 -11.79 0.66
CA SER A 221 1.53 -12.89 1.60
C SER A 221 1.50 -14.24 0.92
N VAL A 222 1.99 -15.25 1.64
CA VAL A 222 2.18 -16.61 1.15
C VAL A 222 1.63 -17.60 2.18
N ASP A 223 0.76 -18.51 1.73
CA ASP A 223 0.32 -19.62 2.56
C ASP A 223 1.35 -20.76 2.54
N ILE A 224 1.85 -21.11 3.73
CA ILE A 224 2.90 -22.13 3.87
C ILE A 224 2.36 -23.55 3.62
N ARG A 225 1.04 -23.77 3.62
CA ARG A 225 0.43 -25.10 3.44
C ARG A 225 0.83 -25.74 2.10
N HIS A 226 1.13 -24.92 1.10
CA HIS A 226 1.60 -25.37 -0.22
C HIS A 226 2.97 -26.05 -0.17
N LEU A 227 3.74 -25.90 0.91
CA LEU A 227 5.02 -26.58 1.09
C LEU A 227 4.89 -28.04 1.58
N GLY A 228 3.78 -28.40 2.22
CA GLY A 228 3.58 -29.73 2.83
C GLY A 228 3.73 -30.89 1.83
N LYS A 229 3.20 -30.70 0.62
CA LYS A 229 3.35 -31.65 -0.50
C LYS A 229 4.81 -31.98 -0.81
N TYR A 230 5.69 -30.99 -0.76
CA TYR A 230 7.12 -31.17 -1.07
C TYR A 230 7.88 -31.85 0.07
N LEU A 231 7.46 -31.64 1.33
CA LEU A 231 7.99 -32.40 2.47
C LEU A 231 7.61 -33.88 2.39
N ARG A 232 6.36 -34.18 2.03
CA ARG A 232 5.92 -35.57 1.76
C ARG A 232 6.69 -36.18 0.58
N LYS A 233 6.96 -35.40 -0.47
CA LYS A 233 7.76 -35.83 -1.63
C LYS A 233 9.20 -36.18 -1.22
N SER A 234 9.82 -35.37 -0.36
CA SER A 234 11.13 -35.67 0.23
C SER A 234 11.11 -36.95 1.06
N ARG A 235 10.10 -37.15 1.92
CA ARG A 235 9.94 -38.40 2.68
C ARG A 235 9.91 -39.63 1.75
N LYS A 236 9.04 -39.62 0.74
CA LYS A 236 8.94 -40.71 -0.25
C LYS A 236 10.25 -40.94 -1.01
N LYS A 237 11.00 -39.88 -1.31
CA LYS A 237 12.33 -39.98 -1.95
C LYS A 237 13.32 -40.71 -1.04
N TYR A 238 13.36 -40.36 0.26
CA TYR A 238 14.24 -41.02 1.21
C TYR A 238 13.83 -42.46 1.51
N GLU A 239 12.53 -42.75 1.62
CA GLU A 239 12.00 -44.12 1.76
C GLU A 239 12.50 -45.02 0.60
N LYS A 240 12.34 -44.56 -0.64
CA LYS A 240 12.84 -45.28 -1.83
C LYS A 240 14.36 -45.44 -1.81
N HIS A 241 15.09 -44.39 -1.44
CA HIS A 241 16.55 -44.43 -1.39
C HIS A 241 17.06 -45.48 -0.39
N TYR A 242 16.57 -45.44 0.84
CA TYR A 242 17.01 -46.35 1.89
C TYR A 242 16.51 -47.78 1.69
N HIS A 243 15.30 -47.96 1.15
CA HIS A 243 14.85 -49.28 0.77
C HIS A 243 15.72 -49.88 -0.35
N LYS A 244 16.07 -49.10 -1.39
CA LYS A 244 16.98 -49.57 -2.45
C LYS A 244 18.38 -49.87 -1.94
N LYS A 245 18.89 -49.08 -0.99
CA LYS A 245 20.26 -49.21 -0.48
C LYS A 245 20.43 -50.38 0.49
N PHE A 246 19.46 -50.59 1.37
CA PHE A 246 19.57 -51.56 2.45
C PHE A 246 18.68 -52.79 2.28
N GLY A 247 17.70 -52.77 1.39
CA GLY A 247 16.78 -53.89 1.18
C GLY A 247 16.18 -54.35 2.51
N ASP A 248 16.19 -55.66 2.73
CA ASP A 248 15.77 -56.30 3.99
C ASP A 248 16.92 -56.53 4.99
N ASN A 249 18.15 -56.09 4.66
CA ASN A 249 19.31 -56.22 5.56
C ASN A 249 19.20 -55.33 6.81
N VAL A 250 18.30 -54.34 6.80
CA VAL A 250 18.01 -53.45 7.92
C VAL A 250 16.50 -53.49 8.16
N SER A 251 16.07 -53.59 9.42
CA SER A 251 14.65 -53.66 9.75
C SER A 251 13.87 -52.43 9.25
N LYS A 252 12.56 -52.59 9.03
CA LYS A 252 11.71 -51.50 8.55
C LYS A 252 11.69 -50.33 9.54
N GLU A 253 11.76 -50.62 10.84
CA GLU A 253 11.80 -49.64 11.91
C GLU A 253 13.04 -48.75 11.81
N ILE A 254 14.23 -49.35 11.68
CA ILE A 254 15.49 -48.60 11.56
C ILE A 254 15.52 -47.80 10.26
N ARG A 255 15.00 -48.35 9.14
CA ARG A 255 14.88 -47.59 7.89
C ARG A 255 13.96 -46.37 8.04
N ASN A 256 12.86 -46.51 8.77
CA ASN A 256 11.95 -45.40 9.05
C ASN A 256 12.62 -44.31 9.92
N GLU A 257 13.48 -44.69 10.86
CA GLU A 257 14.29 -43.74 11.63
C GLU A 257 15.25 -42.96 10.73
N PHE A 258 15.98 -43.63 9.83
CA PHE A 258 16.84 -42.94 8.86
C PHE A 258 16.07 -41.96 7.98
N VAL A 259 14.88 -42.36 7.51
CA VAL A 259 14.00 -41.47 6.74
C VAL A 259 13.59 -40.27 7.59
N LYS A 260 13.14 -40.50 8.83
CA LYS A 260 12.70 -39.45 9.74
C LYS A 260 13.81 -38.42 10.00
N ASP A 261 15.02 -38.88 10.29
CA ASP A 261 16.17 -38.01 10.55
C ASP A 261 16.52 -37.17 9.31
N ARG A 262 16.53 -37.76 8.11
CA ARG A 262 16.80 -37.01 6.88
C ARG A 262 15.69 -36.02 6.54
N VAL A 263 14.43 -36.36 6.78
CA VAL A 263 13.31 -35.43 6.59
C VAL A 263 13.41 -34.26 7.56
N TYR A 264 13.76 -34.51 8.83
CA TYR A 264 13.92 -33.46 9.83
C TYR A 264 15.10 -32.53 9.52
N ASP A 265 16.23 -33.08 9.06
CA ASP A 265 17.40 -32.33 8.62
C ASP A 265 17.08 -31.42 7.41
N GLU A 266 16.38 -31.95 6.41
CA GLU A 266 15.94 -31.16 5.25
C GLU A 266 14.90 -30.10 5.64
N LEU A 267 13.97 -30.42 6.54
CA LEU A 267 12.97 -29.49 7.07
C LEU A 267 13.65 -28.28 7.73
N LYS A 268 14.56 -28.53 8.67
CA LYS A 268 15.32 -27.50 9.37
C LYS A 268 16.09 -26.61 8.39
N SER A 269 16.78 -27.23 7.42
CA SER A 269 17.56 -26.52 6.40
C SER A 269 16.69 -25.68 5.47
N GLY A 270 15.52 -26.19 5.06
CA GLY A 270 14.57 -25.48 4.21
C GLY A 270 13.96 -24.27 4.90
N VAL A 271 13.49 -24.42 6.14
CA VAL A 271 12.95 -23.30 6.94
C VAL A 271 14.03 -22.25 7.21
N GLN A 272 15.25 -22.68 7.51
CA GLN A 272 16.36 -21.75 7.70
C GLN A 272 16.71 -20.98 6.42
N THR A 273 16.60 -21.64 5.26
CA THR A 273 16.74 -20.99 3.95
C THR A 273 15.73 -19.87 3.78
N ILE A 274 14.46 -20.12 4.14
CA ILE A 274 13.39 -19.10 4.11
C ILE A 274 13.74 -17.92 5.02
N GLN A 275 14.09 -18.20 6.28
CA GLN A 275 14.41 -17.18 7.26
C GLN A 275 15.58 -16.30 6.82
N TYR A 276 16.68 -16.90 6.35
CA TYR A 276 17.83 -16.11 5.92
C TYR A 276 17.57 -15.36 4.63
N GLN A 277 17.06 -16.00 3.59
CA GLN A 277 16.88 -15.33 2.30
C GLN A 277 15.89 -14.16 2.37
N ILE A 278 14.81 -14.26 3.14
CA ILE A 278 13.89 -13.11 3.32
C ILE A 278 14.58 -11.93 4.00
N ASN A 279 15.54 -12.18 4.90
CA ASN A 279 16.23 -11.12 5.64
C ASN A 279 17.52 -10.64 4.97
N THR A 280 18.06 -11.37 3.99
CA THR A 280 19.34 -11.02 3.35
C THR A 280 19.23 -10.70 1.86
N LEU A 281 18.16 -11.13 1.17
CA LEU A 281 17.88 -10.68 -0.19
C LEU A 281 17.30 -9.28 -0.17
N MET A 282 17.78 -8.45 -1.10
CA MET A 282 17.27 -7.10 -1.33
C MET A 282 16.36 -7.07 -2.55
N THR A 283 15.26 -6.35 -2.44
CA THR A 283 14.39 -5.97 -3.55
C THR A 283 14.98 -4.79 -4.33
N THR A 284 14.34 -4.42 -5.44
CA THR A 284 14.75 -3.28 -6.28
C THR A 284 14.87 -1.96 -5.52
N ASN A 285 14.09 -1.78 -4.45
CA ASN A 285 14.13 -0.60 -3.57
C ASN A 285 15.20 -0.66 -2.46
N GLY A 286 16.05 -1.70 -2.45
CA GLY A 286 17.15 -1.85 -1.49
C GLY A 286 16.74 -2.33 -0.09
N GLN A 287 15.52 -2.86 0.07
CA GLN A 287 15.02 -3.37 1.35
C GLN A 287 14.86 -4.89 1.35
N SER A 288 14.71 -5.49 2.52
CA SER A 288 14.19 -6.86 2.62
C SER A 288 12.74 -6.87 2.14
N PRO A 289 12.29 -7.92 1.41
CA PRO A 289 10.92 -8.00 0.92
C PRO A 289 9.93 -7.97 2.08
N PHE A 290 8.95 -7.08 2.00
CA PHE A 290 7.82 -7.09 2.92
C PHE A 290 6.92 -8.28 2.59
N VAL A 291 7.09 -9.36 3.35
CA VAL A 291 6.30 -10.59 3.23
C VAL A 291 5.71 -11.04 4.57
N THR A 292 4.51 -11.60 4.48
CA THR A 292 3.82 -12.31 5.55
C THR A 292 3.72 -13.79 5.22
N LEU A 293 4.11 -14.66 6.16
CA LEU A 293 3.85 -16.09 6.10
C LEU A 293 2.57 -16.41 6.87
N PHE A 294 1.60 -16.96 6.16
CA PHE A 294 0.33 -17.39 6.73
C PHE A 294 0.47 -18.84 7.21
N LEU A 295 0.37 -19.03 8.53
CA LEU A 295 0.55 -20.30 9.22
C LEU A 295 -0.84 -20.89 9.50
N ASN A 296 -1.44 -21.46 8.46
CA ASN A 296 -2.76 -22.06 8.50
C ASN A 296 -2.68 -23.59 8.53
N LEU A 297 -3.48 -24.21 9.39
CA LEU A 297 -3.73 -25.65 9.36
C LEU A 297 -5.16 -25.87 8.89
N ASP A 298 -5.29 -26.35 7.67
CA ASP A 298 -6.57 -26.75 7.11
C ASP A 298 -6.83 -28.22 7.44
N LYS A 299 -7.96 -28.50 8.11
CA LYS A 299 -8.34 -29.85 8.53
C LYS A 299 -8.56 -30.80 7.35
N ASP A 300 -8.89 -30.24 6.18
CA ASP A 300 -9.20 -30.99 4.97
C ASP A 300 -7.96 -31.13 4.06
N ASP A 301 -6.81 -30.54 4.43
CA ASP A 301 -5.56 -30.66 3.68
C ASP A 301 -4.90 -32.03 3.90
N PRO A 302 -4.66 -32.83 2.83
CA PRO A 302 -4.02 -34.14 2.93
C PRO A 302 -2.57 -34.09 3.45
N TYR A 303 -1.95 -32.91 3.49
CA TYR A 303 -0.59 -32.67 3.98
C TYR A 303 -0.55 -31.98 5.35
N ILE A 304 -1.67 -31.95 6.09
CA ILE A 304 -1.76 -31.27 7.40
C ILE A 304 -0.65 -31.68 8.39
N GLU A 305 -0.22 -32.94 8.40
CA GLU A 305 0.89 -33.37 9.27
C GLU A 305 2.22 -32.77 8.86
N GLU A 306 2.50 -32.68 7.55
CA GLU A 306 3.68 -31.98 7.06
C GLU A 306 3.61 -30.48 7.34
N ASN A 307 2.44 -29.87 7.16
CA ASN A 307 2.23 -28.45 7.45
C ASN A 307 2.45 -28.14 8.94
N ALA A 308 1.97 -29.01 9.84
CA ALA A 308 2.21 -28.89 11.27
C ALA A 308 3.72 -28.94 11.61
N MET A 309 4.48 -29.84 10.98
CA MET A 309 5.94 -29.90 11.14
C MET A 309 6.63 -28.62 10.64
N ILE A 310 6.17 -28.07 9.50
CA ILE A 310 6.71 -26.83 8.93
C ILE A 310 6.44 -25.64 9.85
N ILE A 311 5.21 -25.48 10.34
CA ILE A 311 4.83 -24.43 11.30
C ILE A 311 5.67 -24.55 12.58
N GLU A 312 5.82 -25.77 13.12
CA GLU A 312 6.62 -26.01 14.32
C GLU A 312 8.05 -25.51 14.15
N GLU A 313 8.69 -25.87 13.02
CA GLU A 313 10.06 -25.47 12.74
C GLU A 313 10.21 -23.97 12.48
N ILE A 314 9.25 -23.34 11.78
CA ILE A 314 9.20 -21.87 11.61
C ILE A 314 9.18 -21.17 12.97
N LEU A 315 8.32 -21.62 13.89
CA LEU A 315 8.20 -21.04 15.23
C LEU A 315 9.47 -21.26 16.06
N LYS A 316 10.07 -22.46 16.01
CA LYS A 316 11.35 -22.76 16.70
C LYS A 316 12.47 -21.83 16.26
N GLN A 317 12.67 -21.67 14.95
CA GLN A 317 13.72 -20.80 14.42
C GLN A 317 13.43 -19.32 14.68
N ARG A 318 12.16 -18.89 14.63
CA ARG A 318 11.79 -17.53 15.05
C ARG A 318 12.14 -17.26 16.51
N ILE A 319 11.83 -18.21 17.43
CA ILE A 319 12.19 -18.14 18.85
C ILE A 319 13.70 -18.01 19.04
N GLU A 320 14.49 -18.77 18.29
CA GLU A 320 15.94 -18.65 18.27
C GLU A 320 16.35 -17.23 17.83
N GLY A 321 15.78 -16.73 16.74
CA GLY A 321 16.03 -15.43 16.13
C GLY A 321 17.10 -15.50 15.05
N ILE A 322 17.55 -14.33 14.59
CA ILE A 322 18.64 -14.20 13.61
C ILE A 322 19.81 -13.46 14.25
N LYS A 323 21.05 -13.85 13.94
CA LYS A 323 22.21 -13.11 14.42
C LYS A 323 22.40 -11.82 13.62
N ASN A 324 22.61 -10.70 14.29
CA ASN A 324 23.09 -9.48 13.66
C ASN A 324 24.60 -9.56 13.34
N GLU A 325 25.17 -8.51 12.76
CA GLU A 325 26.60 -8.43 12.41
C GLU A 325 27.56 -8.69 13.59
N LYS A 326 27.10 -8.45 14.83
CA LYS A 326 27.86 -8.69 16.07
C LYS A 326 27.69 -10.11 16.62
N GLY A 327 26.95 -10.98 15.90
CA GLY A 327 26.70 -12.36 16.30
C GLY A 327 25.60 -12.53 17.37
N ILE A 328 24.83 -11.48 17.68
CA ILE A 328 23.81 -11.47 18.73
C ILE A 328 22.44 -11.79 18.12
N TYR A 329 21.69 -12.71 18.75
CA TYR A 329 20.35 -13.09 18.30
C TYR A 329 19.31 -11.97 18.51
N VAL A 330 18.93 -11.32 17.42
CA VAL A 330 17.91 -10.27 17.37
C VAL A 330 16.57 -10.81 16.85
N THR A 331 15.52 -10.03 17.07
CA THR A 331 14.19 -10.31 16.52
C THR A 331 14.17 -9.86 15.06
N PRO A 332 13.93 -10.76 14.09
CA PRO A 332 13.82 -10.35 12.70
C PRO A 332 12.53 -9.54 12.48
N ALA A 333 12.59 -8.47 11.68
CA ALA A 333 11.41 -7.71 11.29
C ALA A 333 10.51 -8.51 10.33
N PHE A 334 11.12 -9.26 9.40
CA PHE A 334 10.43 -10.08 8.40
C PHE A 334 10.88 -11.54 8.43
N PRO A 335 10.10 -12.48 7.87
CA PRO A 335 8.69 -12.30 7.50
C PRO A 335 7.81 -11.98 8.72
N LYS A 336 6.68 -11.29 8.50
CA LYS A 336 5.59 -11.31 9.49
C LYS A 336 5.03 -12.73 9.56
N LEU A 337 4.60 -13.17 10.73
CA LEU A 337 3.97 -14.47 10.89
C LEU A 337 2.52 -14.25 11.35
N ILE A 338 1.58 -14.88 10.66
CA ILE A 338 0.17 -14.89 11.08
C ILE A 338 -0.22 -16.32 11.39
N TYR A 339 -0.55 -16.60 12.64
CA TYR A 339 -0.99 -17.90 13.13
C TYR A 339 -2.52 -17.97 13.18
N VAL A 340 -3.09 -18.96 12.52
CA VAL A 340 -4.54 -19.17 12.50
C VAL A 340 -4.97 -20.02 13.69
N LEU A 341 -5.89 -19.50 14.50
CA LEU A 341 -6.55 -20.23 15.58
C LEU A 341 -7.86 -20.84 15.08
N ASP A 342 -7.96 -22.16 15.18
CA ASP A 342 -9.13 -22.96 14.82
C ASP A 342 -9.39 -24.08 15.85
N GLU A 343 -10.46 -24.86 15.66
CA GLU A 343 -10.94 -25.85 16.62
C GLU A 343 -9.86 -26.88 17.06
N HIS A 344 -8.93 -27.23 16.17
CA HIS A 344 -7.89 -28.23 16.41
C HIS A 344 -6.59 -27.66 17.02
N ASN A 345 -6.48 -26.34 17.20
CA ASN A 345 -5.31 -25.64 17.73
C ASN A 345 -5.66 -24.36 18.53
N CYS A 346 -6.76 -24.37 19.31
CA CYS A 346 -7.21 -23.22 20.10
C CYS A 346 -7.07 -23.40 21.62
N LEU A 347 -6.19 -24.30 22.08
CA LEU A 347 -5.94 -24.61 23.50
C LEU A 347 -7.17 -25.21 24.22
N LYS A 348 -8.02 -25.92 23.49
CA LYS A 348 -9.24 -26.59 24.00
C LYS A 348 -9.21 -28.11 23.89
N GLY A 349 -8.03 -28.72 23.78
CA GLY A 349 -7.83 -30.16 23.64
C GLY A 349 -7.64 -30.64 22.20
N GLY A 350 -7.32 -29.72 21.27
CA GLY A 350 -7.08 -30.05 19.87
C GLY A 350 -5.72 -30.73 19.66
N LYS A 351 -5.62 -31.59 18.62
CA LYS A 351 -4.39 -32.33 18.26
C LYS A 351 -3.15 -31.44 18.16
N TYR A 352 -3.33 -30.20 17.70
CA TYR A 352 -2.24 -29.27 17.38
C TYR A 352 -2.11 -28.13 18.41
N ASP A 353 -2.74 -28.22 19.58
CA ASP A 353 -2.63 -27.22 20.66
C ASP A 353 -1.19 -26.98 21.12
N TYR A 354 -0.30 -27.97 20.94
CA TYR A 354 1.13 -27.81 21.23
C TYR A 354 1.78 -26.72 20.35
N LEU A 355 1.34 -26.55 19.10
CA LEU A 355 1.81 -25.48 18.22
C LEU A 355 1.33 -24.13 18.71
N THR A 356 0.12 -24.05 19.25
CA THR A 356 -0.42 -22.81 19.83
C THR A 356 0.37 -22.38 21.05
N ARG A 357 0.75 -23.33 21.93
CA ARG A 357 1.66 -23.03 23.06
C ARG A 357 3.01 -22.52 22.55
N LEU A 358 3.53 -23.11 21.47
CA LEU A 358 4.77 -22.68 20.85
C LEU A 358 4.65 -21.29 20.21
N ALA A 359 3.52 -20.98 19.57
CA ALA A 359 3.20 -19.68 18.99
C ALA A 359 3.13 -18.60 20.06
N VAL A 360 2.45 -18.86 21.19
CA VAL A 360 2.40 -17.94 22.35
C VAL A 360 3.80 -17.68 22.91
N LYS A 361 4.62 -18.72 23.05
CA LYS A 361 6.03 -18.58 23.48
C LYS A 361 6.84 -17.75 22.47
N CYS A 362 6.56 -17.92 21.18
CA CYS A 362 7.18 -17.17 20.11
C CYS A 362 6.82 -15.67 20.20
N SER A 363 5.53 -15.33 20.30
CA SER A 363 5.08 -13.94 20.40
C SER A 363 5.60 -13.25 21.66
N ALA A 364 5.59 -13.94 22.81
CA ALA A 364 6.15 -13.41 24.06
C ALA A 364 7.67 -13.10 23.97
N LYS A 365 8.41 -13.83 23.14
CA LYS A 365 9.86 -13.61 22.97
C LYS A 365 10.19 -12.64 21.83
N ARG A 366 9.43 -12.67 20.73
CA ARG A 366 9.79 -12.13 19.41
C ARG A 366 8.65 -11.36 18.72
N MET A 367 7.61 -10.95 19.46
CA MET A 367 6.40 -10.24 18.98
C MET A 367 5.48 -11.11 18.12
N TYR A 368 5.97 -11.62 16.98
CA TYR A 368 5.23 -12.52 16.10
C TYR A 368 5.18 -13.97 16.63
N PRO A 369 4.14 -14.76 16.28
CA PRO A 369 3.09 -14.46 15.31
C PRO A 369 1.96 -13.55 15.83
N ASP A 370 1.34 -12.82 14.90
CA ASP A 370 0.00 -12.25 15.06
C ASP A 370 -1.04 -13.38 14.93
N TYR A 371 -2.28 -13.15 15.38
CA TYR A 371 -3.31 -14.18 15.44
C TYR A 371 -4.55 -13.82 14.62
N ILE A 372 -5.05 -14.77 13.83
CA ILE A 372 -6.34 -14.69 13.14
C ILE A 372 -7.26 -15.79 13.66
N SER A 373 -8.53 -15.47 13.91
CA SER A 373 -9.55 -16.46 14.26
C SER A 373 -10.19 -17.04 13.00
N ALA A 374 -9.98 -18.33 12.74
CA ALA A 374 -10.66 -19.04 11.64
C ALA A 374 -12.18 -18.94 11.76
N LYS A 375 -12.73 -19.05 12.98
CA LYS A 375 -14.16 -18.87 13.25
C LYS A 375 -14.68 -17.52 12.73
N MET A 376 -14.01 -16.42 13.08
CA MET A 376 -14.43 -15.09 12.66
C MET A 376 -14.22 -14.88 11.16
N MET A 377 -13.15 -15.45 10.58
CA MET A 377 -12.94 -15.42 9.13
C MET A 377 -14.10 -16.09 8.39
N ARG A 378 -14.52 -17.29 8.83
CA ARG A 378 -15.66 -18.00 8.24
C ARG A 378 -16.97 -17.20 8.36
N GLU A 379 -17.21 -16.55 9.50
CA GLU A 379 -18.39 -15.70 9.71
C GLU A 379 -18.38 -14.47 8.78
N ASN A 380 -17.22 -13.82 8.62
CA ASN A 380 -17.11 -12.57 7.88
C ASN A 380 -16.93 -12.76 6.36
N TYR A 381 -16.43 -13.92 5.91
CA TYR A 381 -16.01 -14.16 4.53
C TYR A 381 -16.59 -15.45 3.93
N GLU A 382 -17.89 -15.66 4.14
CA GLU A 382 -18.67 -16.72 3.47
C GLU A 382 -18.08 -18.14 3.64
N GLY A 383 -17.58 -18.45 4.85
CA GLY A 383 -17.02 -19.76 5.18
C GLY A 383 -15.52 -19.93 4.86
N ASN A 384 -14.85 -18.89 4.37
CA ASN A 384 -13.45 -18.98 3.94
C ASN A 384 -12.45 -18.53 5.01
N VAL A 385 -11.25 -19.10 4.97
CA VAL A 385 -10.10 -18.72 5.80
C VAL A 385 -8.90 -18.49 4.87
N PHE A 386 -8.37 -17.27 4.87
CA PHE A 386 -7.26 -16.85 4.00
C PHE A 386 -6.46 -15.73 4.68
N SER A 387 -5.26 -15.46 4.16
CA SER A 387 -4.39 -14.40 4.70
C SER A 387 -4.90 -13.01 4.33
N CYS A 388 -4.60 -12.00 5.14
CA CYS A 388 -4.54 -10.63 4.62
C CYS A 388 -3.34 -10.48 3.68
N MET A 389 -3.39 -9.50 2.78
CA MET A 389 -2.28 -9.06 1.94
C MET A 389 -1.40 -8.08 2.74
N GLY A 390 -0.10 -8.38 2.82
CA GLY A 390 0.88 -7.55 3.52
C GLY A 390 0.56 -7.42 5.01
N CYS A 391 0.25 -6.21 5.47
CA CYS A 391 -0.01 -5.92 6.88
C CYS A 391 -1.36 -6.47 7.34
N ARG A 392 -2.44 -6.03 6.69
CA ARG A 392 -3.83 -6.23 7.14
C ARG A 392 -4.88 -5.91 6.07
N SER A 393 -4.51 -5.88 4.79
CA SER A 393 -5.48 -5.62 3.71
C SER A 393 -6.22 -6.91 3.39
N PHE A 394 -7.54 -6.94 3.54
CA PHE A 394 -8.35 -8.13 3.28
C PHE A 394 -9.10 -8.02 1.96
N LEU A 395 -9.07 -9.11 1.20
CA LEU A 395 -9.87 -9.26 -0.01
C LEU A 395 -11.35 -9.43 0.34
N THR A 396 -12.23 -8.97 -0.55
CA THR A 396 -13.64 -9.35 -0.51
C THR A 396 -13.83 -10.72 -1.17
N PRO A 397 -14.78 -11.55 -0.73
CA PRO A 397 -15.08 -12.82 -1.39
C PRO A 397 -15.41 -12.58 -2.88
N TRP A 398 -14.84 -13.42 -3.73
CA TRP A 398 -15.03 -13.41 -5.18
C TRP A 398 -15.05 -14.85 -5.66
N LYS A 399 -15.89 -15.14 -6.65
CA LYS A 399 -16.05 -16.47 -7.24
C LYS A 399 -15.63 -16.44 -8.69
N ASP A 400 -14.92 -17.49 -9.11
CA ASP A 400 -14.60 -17.71 -10.51
C ASP A 400 -15.84 -18.07 -11.33
N GLU A 401 -15.67 -18.25 -12.64
CA GLU A 401 -16.72 -18.64 -13.59
C GLU A 401 -17.39 -19.98 -13.21
N ASN A 402 -16.73 -20.82 -12.41
CA ASN A 402 -17.24 -22.10 -11.94
C ASN A 402 -17.91 -22.01 -10.56
N GLY A 403 -17.98 -20.82 -9.97
CA GLY A 403 -18.57 -20.59 -8.65
C GLY A 403 -17.65 -20.88 -7.47
N ASN A 404 -16.36 -21.13 -7.69
CA ASN A 404 -15.38 -21.42 -6.65
C ASN A 404 -14.76 -20.13 -6.10
N TYR A 405 -14.58 -20.04 -4.78
CA TYR A 405 -13.87 -18.91 -4.19
C TYR A 405 -12.40 -18.91 -4.58
N GLN A 406 -11.89 -17.73 -4.94
CA GLN A 406 -10.47 -17.49 -5.16
C GLN A 406 -9.98 -16.32 -4.30
N PHE A 407 -8.85 -16.52 -3.62
CA PHE A 407 -8.16 -15.51 -2.81
C PHE A 407 -6.69 -15.41 -3.21
N GLU A 408 -5.97 -16.54 -3.21
CA GLU A 408 -4.61 -16.60 -3.72
C GLU A 408 -4.59 -16.27 -5.22
N GLY A 409 -3.66 -15.42 -5.62
CA GLY A 409 -3.59 -14.84 -6.95
C GLY A 409 -4.41 -13.57 -7.13
N ARG A 410 -4.94 -12.94 -6.07
CA ARG A 410 -5.64 -11.65 -6.15
C ARG A 410 -4.84 -10.54 -5.46
N PHE A 411 -5.18 -9.30 -5.77
CA PHE A 411 -4.40 -8.12 -5.39
C PHE A 411 -5.25 -6.88 -5.03
N ASN A 412 -4.59 -5.85 -4.51
CA ASN A 412 -5.14 -4.53 -4.23
C ASN A 412 -4.51 -3.46 -5.13
N GLN A 413 -5.33 -2.60 -5.72
CA GLN A 413 -4.92 -1.58 -6.68
C GLN A 413 -4.24 -0.37 -6.01
N GLY A 414 -4.53 -0.08 -4.74
CA GLY A 414 -3.96 1.05 -4.01
C GLY A 414 -4.88 1.59 -2.91
N VAL A 415 -4.37 2.59 -2.19
CA VAL A 415 -5.04 3.18 -1.03
C VAL A 415 -5.13 4.71 -1.15
N VAL A 416 -6.26 5.29 -0.75
CA VAL A 416 -6.39 6.72 -0.45
C VAL A 416 -7.02 6.84 0.93
N SER A 417 -6.37 7.57 1.85
CA SER A 417 -6.90 7.75 3.22
C SER A 417 -7.56 9.10 3.42
N ILE A 418 -8.74 9.12 4.02
CA ILE A 418 -9.42 10.34 4.46
C ILE A 418 -8.91 10.79 5.84
N ASN A 419 -8.69 12.10 6.00
CA ASN A 419 -8.38 12.72 7.31
C ASN A 419 -9.71 13.06 8.03
N LEU A 420 -10.20 12.14 8.85
CA LEU A 420 -11.45 12.34 9.61
C LEU A 420 -11.36 13.49 10.63
N PRO A 421 -10.26 13.62 11.42
CA PRO A 421 -10.12 14.73 12.37
C PRO A 421 -10.27 16.09 11.71
N GLN A 422 -9.70 16.28 10.52
CA GLN A 422 -9.82 17.55 9.81
C GLN A 422 -11.24 17.86 9.35
N VAL A 423 -12.11 16.85 9.10
CA VAL A 423 -13.54 17.10 8.85
C VAL A 423 -14.17 17.72 10.09
N ALA A 424 -13.93 17.12 11.26
CA ALA A 424 -14.47 17.59 12.52
C ALA A 424 -13.91 18.95 12.95
N LEU A 425 -12.62 19.24 12.68
CA LEU A 425 -12.02 20.56 12.91
C LEU A 425 -12.70 21.66 12.08
N CYS A 426 -13.05 21.38 10.83
CA CYS A 426 -13.80 22.31 9.99
C CYS A 426 -15.24 22.51 10.48
N ALA A 427 -15.89 21.43 10.89
CA ALA A 427 -17.29 21.45 11.34
C ALA A 427 -17.49 22.09 12.73
N LYS A 428 -16.44 22.18 13.56
CA LYS A 428 -16.46 22.84 14.89
C LYS A 428 -17.60 22.35 15.81
N GLY A 429 -17.94 21.07 15.72
CA GLY A 429 -19.00 20.44 16.52
C GLY A 429 -20.41 20.57 15.93
N ASP A 430 -20.59 21.24 14.79
CA ASP A 430 -21.84 21.24 14.03
C ASP A 430 -21.98 19.93 13.26
N GLU A 431 -22.99 19.14 13.62
CA GLU A 431 -23.18 17.82 13.04
C GLU A 431 -23.72 17.86 11.60
N GLU A 432 -24.55 18.83 11.23
CA GLU A 432 -25.06 18.95 9.85
C GLU A 432 -23.92 19.35 8.89
N GLU A 433 -23.09 20.30 9.32
CA GLU A 433 -21.88 20.70 8.59
C GLU A 433 -20.88 19.53 8.48
N PHE A 434 -20.69 18.76 9.56
CA PHE A 434 -19.79 17.60 9.55
C PHE A 434 -20.18 16.58 8.48
N TRP A 435 -21.46 16.21 8.41
CA TRP A 435 -21.92 15.24 7.42
C TRP A 435 -21.78 15.79 6.00
N THR A 436 -22.10 17.06 5.77
CA THR A 436 -21.94 17.72 4.47
C THR A 436 -20.48 17.71 4.01
N LEU A 437 -19.55 18.15 4.87
CA LEU A 437 -18.12 18.13 4.58
C LEU A 437 -17.57 16.71 4.39
N LEU A 438 -18.09 15.72 5.11
CA LEU A 438 -17.71 14.33 4.93
C LEU A 438 -18.07 13.84 3.52
N GLU A 439 -19.26 14.18 3.02
CA GLU A 439 -19.68 13.83 1.65
C GLU A 439 -18.76 14.42 0.59
N GLU A 440 -18.43 15.71 0.72
CA GLU A 440 -17.51 16.39 -0.20
C GLU A 440 -16.13 15.72 -0.22
N ARG A 441 -15.60 15.33 0.94
CA ARG A 441 -14.31 14.64 1.02
C ARG A 441 -14.37 13.20 0.55
N LEU A 442 -15.50 12.50 0.75
CA LEU A 442 -15.71 11.16 0.20
C LEU A 442 -15.73 11.20 -1.33
N ALA A 443 -16.36 12.21 -1.93
CA ALA A 443 -16.32 12.41 -3.38
C ALA A 443 -14.89 12.63 -3.89
N LEU A 444 -14.09 13.45 -3.22
CA LEU A 444 -12.66 13.63 -3.55
C LEU A 444 -11.86 12.33 -3.40
N CYS A 445 -12.11 11.54 -2.35
CA CYS A 445 -11.46 10.25 -2.17
C CYS A 445 -11.84 9.26 -3.27
N PHE A 446 -13.12 9.23 -3.68
CA PHE A 446 -13.58 8.40 -4.78
C PHE A 446 -12.84 8.76 -6.09
N GLU A 447 -12.80 10.03 -6.45
CA GLU A 447 -12.08 10.49 -7.65
C GLU A 447 -10.59 10.14 -7.60
N ALA A 448 -9.94 10.31 -6.45
CA ALA A 448 -8.55 9.94 -6.25
C ALA A 448 -8.32 8.42 -6.41
N LEU A 449 -9.23 7.58 -5.89
CA LEU A 449 -9.19 6.14 -6.07
C LEU A 449 -9.42 5.75 -7.54
N MET A 450 -10.32 6.43 -8.24
CA MET A 450 -10.54 6.22 -9.67
C MET A 450 -9.32 6.61 -10.50
N CYS A 451 -8.58 7.67 -10.15
CA CYS A 451 -7.29 7.97 -10.79
C CYS A 451 -6.35 6.75 -10.75
N ARG A 452 -6.27 6.06 -9.60
CA ARG A 452 -5.46 4.82 -9.51
C ARG A 452 -5.98 3.71 -10.39
N HIS A 453 -7.28 3.47 -10.35
CA HIS A 453 -7.90 2.44 -11.18
C HIS A 453 -7.57 2.67 -12.67
N HIS A 454 -7.83 3.88 -13.17
CA HIS A 454 -7.56 4.25 -14.56
C HIS A 454 -6.06 4.23 -14.90
N SER A 455 -5.15 4.44 -13.94
CA SER A 455 -3.71 4.32 -14.19
C SER A 455 -3.25 2.88 -14.48
N LEU A 456 -4.05 1.88 -14.10
CA LEU A 456 -3.80 0.46 -14.36
C LEU A 456 -4.49 -0.05 -15.63
N GLU A 457 -5.55 0.62 -16.10
CA GLU A 457 -6.24 0.24 -17.34
C GLU A 457 -5.29 0.27 -18.55
N GLY A 458 -5.44 -0.71 -19.44
CA GLY A 458 -4.56 -0.87 -20.59
C GLY A 458 -3.15 -1.39 -20.28
N THR A 459 -2.79 -1.62 -19.02
CA THR A 459 -1.49 -2.18 -18.64
C THR A 459 -1.31 -3.57 -19.25
N LEU A 460 -0.18 -3.77 -19.94
CA LEU A 460 0.16 -5.04 -20.54
C LEU A 460 0.80 -5.98 -19.50
N SER A 461 0.57 -7.28 -19.68
CA SER A 461 1.15 -8.33 -18.84
C SER A 461 2.69 -8.30 -18.82
N ASP A 462 3.32 -7.68 -19.82
CA ASP A 462 4.77 -7.51 -19.94
C ASP A 462 5.39 -6.59 -18.90
N VAL A 463 4.60 -5.69 -18.28
CA VAL A 463 5.10 -4.77 -17.23
C VAL A 463 5.57 -5.55 -16.01
N SER A 464 4.86 -6.63 -15.67
CA SER A 464 5.29 -7.55 -14.61
C SER A 464 4.93 -9.00 -14.96
N PRO A 465 5.78 -9.70 -15.71
CA PRO A 465 5.49 -11.06 -16.16
C PRO A 465 5.30 -12.03 -14.98
N ILE A 466 5.98 -11.82 -13.86
CA ILE A 466 5.85 -12.69 -12.68
C ILE A 466 4.41 -12.68 -12.12
N HIS A 467 3.78 -11.50 -12.07
CA HIS A 467 2.38 -11.34 -11.67
C HIS A 467 1.44 -11.89 -12.74
N TRP A 468 1.59 -11.40 -13.96
CA TRP A 468 0.54 -11.50 -14.96
C TRP A 468 0.65 -12.74 -15.86
N GLN A 469 1.85 -13.25 -16.10
CA GLN A 469 2.10 -14.35 -17.06
C GLN A 469 2.48 -15.67 -16.36
N TYR A 470 3.14 -15.59 -15.20
CA TYR A 470 3.82 -16.74 -14.59
C TYR A 470 3.29 -17.16 -13.21
N GLY A 471 2.02 -16.84 -12.93
CA GLY A 471 1.25 -17.51 -11.90
C GLY A 471 1.21 -16.82 -10.54
N ALA A 472 1.90 -15.70 -10.30
CA ALA A 472 1.78 -15.05 -8.99
C ALA A 472 0.38 -14.44 -8.77
N ILE A 473 -0.23 -13.89 -9.83
CA ILE A 473 -1.64 -13.45 -9.89
C ILE A 473 -2.40 -14.27 -10.93
N ALA A 474 -1.89 -14.27 -12.17
CA ALA A 474 -2.54 -14.89 -13.31
C ALA A 474 -1.54 -15.53 -14.29
N ARG A 475 -2.08 -16.19 -15.33
CA ARG A 475 -1.33 -16.77 -16.46
C ARG A 475 -1.84 -16.23 -17.79
N LEU A 476 -1.80 -14.90 -17.94
CA LEU A 476 -2.14 -14.19 -19.15
C LEU A 476 -1.10 -14.44 -20.26
N LYS A 477 -1.52 -14.24 -21.51
CA LYS A 477 -0.59 -14.28 -22.65
C LYS A 477 0.32 -13.06 -22.62
N LYS A 478 1.49 -13.20 -23.25
CA LYS A 478 2.40 -12.08 -23.48
C LYS A 478 1.70 -10.97 -24.28
N GLY A 479 1.81 -9.72 -23.83
CA GLY A 479 1.11 -8.57 -24.43
C GLY A 479 -0.39 -8.49 -24.16
N GLU A 480 -0.97 -9.39 -23.36
CA GLU A 480 -2.38 -9.30 -22.96
C GLU A 480 -2.57 -8.20 -21.91
N LYS A 481 -3.69 -7.49 -22.00
CA LYS A 481 -4.09 -6.47 -21.04
C LYS A 481 -4.60 -7.05 -19.73
N ILE A 482 -4.33 -6.39 -18.60
CA ILE A 482 -4.78 -6.85 -17.28
C ILE A 482 -6.20 -6.39 -16.91
N ASP A 483 -6.87 -5.59 -17.74
CA ASP A 483 -8.13 -4.89 -17.43
C ASP A 483 -9.21 -5.81 -16.82
N LYS A 484 -9.35 -7.05 -17.33
CA LYS A 484 -10.31 -8.03 -16.78
C LYS A 484 -10.09 -8.39 -15.31
N LEU A 485 -8.89 -8.14 -14.77
CA LEU A 485 -8.54 -8.37 -13.36
C LEU A 485 -8.77 -7.12 -12.49
N LEU A 486 -9.12 -5.97 -13.09
CA LEU A 486 -9.38 -4.70 -12.40
C LEU A 486 -10.87 -4.52 -12.05
N HIS A 487 -11.75 -5.23 -12.73
CA HIS A 487 -13.21 -5.12 -12.59
C HIS A 487 -13.83 -6.37 -11.92
N ASP A 488 -15.15 -6.30 -11.71
CA ASP A 488 -15.99 -7.39 -11.21
C ASP A 488 -15.53 -8.00 -9.88
N GLY A 489 -14.83 -7.19 -9.09
CA GLY A 489 -14.32 -7.55 -7.76
C GLY A 489 -13.12 -8.51 -7.73
N TYR A 490 -12.49 -8.83 -8.86
CA TYR A 490 -11.27 -9.68 -8.84
C TYR A 490 -10.14 -9.01 -8.04
N SER A 491 -9.90 -7.72 -8.23
CA SER A 491 -9.01 -6.93 -7.36
C SER A 491 -9.81 -6.01 -6.46
N THR A 492 -9.17 -5.57 -5.37
CA THR A 492 -9.76 -4.62 -4.41
C THR A 492 -9.10 -3.25 -4.52
N ILE A 493 -9.77 -2.21 -4.03
CA ILE A 493 -9.18 -0.87 -3.87
C ILE A 493 -9.63 -0.27 -2.54
N SER A 494 -8.78 0.48 -1.85
CA SER A 494 -8.98 0.75 -0.43
C SER A 494 -9.25 2.22 -0.12
N LEU A 495 -10.42 2.50 0.47
CA LEU A 495 -10.67 3.75 1.19
C LEU A 495 -10.09 3.63 2.60
N GLY A 496 -8.95 4.24 2.81
CA GLY A 496 -8.30 4.35 4.11
C GLY A 496 -8.97 5.39 5.01
N TYR A 497 -8.84 5.25 6.33
CA TYR A 497 -9.23 6.28 7.30
C TYR A 497 -8.33 6.23 8.54
N ILE A 498 -8.29 7.35 9.27
CA ILE A 498 -7.56 7.51 10.52
C ILE A 498 -8.27 8.52 11.43
N GLY A 499 -8.06 8.40 12.75
CA GLY A 499 -8.42 9.43 13.72
C GLY A 499 -9.87 9.37 14.19
N LEU A 500 -10.45 8.17 14.33
CA LEU A 500 -11.83 8.02 14.82
C LEU A 500 -11.98 8.58 16.25
N TYR A 501 -10.96 8.41 17.08
CA TYR A 501 -10.92 8.98 18.44
C TYR A 501 -11.04 10.50 18.42
N GLU A 502 -10.14 11.18 17.71
CA GLU A 502 -10.08 12.63 17.68
C GLU A 502 -11.33 13.23 17.03
N THR A 503 -11.81 12.61 15.93
CA THR A 503 -13.05 13.02 15.26
C THR A 503 -14.23 12.95 16.22
N THR A 504 -14.36 11.85 16.96
CA THR A 504 -15.46 11.68 17.91
C THR A 504 -15.36 12.67 19.07
N LYS A 505 -14.14 12.93 19.56
CA LYS A 505 -13.90 13.88 20.64
C LYS A 505 -14.25 15.31 20.23
N LEU A 506 -13.88 15.72 19.02
CA LEU A 506 -14.21 17.03 18.46
C LEU A 506 -15.73 17.22 18.28
N MET A 507 -16.43 16.18 17.82
CA MET A 507 -17.86 16.29 17.51
C MET A 507 -18.77 16.10 18.73
N THR A 508 -18.39 15.25 19.68
CA THR A 508 -19.28 14.87 20.79
C THR A 508 -18.85 15.41 22.14
N GLY A 509 -17.60 15.88 22.26
CA GLY A 509 -16.98 16.32 23.51
C GLY A 509 -16.39 15.19 24.36
N VAL A 510 -16.57 13.92 23.97
CA VAL A 510 -16.20 12.74 24.76
C VAL A 510 -15.42 11.71 23.93
N SER A 511 -14.76 10.75 24.58
CA SER A 511 -14.10 9.66 23.83
C SER A 511 -15.12 8.79 23.12
N HIS A 512 -14.70 8.16 22.01
CA HIS A 512 -15.50 7.14 21.32
C HIS A 512 -15.79 5.90 22.19
N THR A 513 -15.09 5.72 23.33
CA THR A 513 -15.36 4.67 24.32
C THR A 513 -16.54 4.99 25.25
N GLU A 514 -16.98 6.25 25.33
CA GLU A 514 -18.17 6.66 26.08
C GLU A 514 -19.44 6.49 25.23
N LYS A 515 -20.59 6.23 25.85
CA LYS A 515 -21.85 5.88 25.15
C LYS A 515 -22.18 6.84 23.99
N LYS A 516 -22.18 8.16 24.25
CA LYS A 516 -22.46 9.19 23.23
C LYS A 516 -21.42 9.16 22.10
N GLY A 517 -20.15 8.98 22.44
CA GLY A 517 -19.09 8.88 21.45
C GLY A 517 -19.17 7.60 20.62
N THR A 518 -19.47 6.45 21.23
CA THR A 518 -19.64 5.18 20.54
C THR A 518 -20.78 5.25 19.51
N GLU A 519 -21.90 5.87 19.87
CA GLU A 519 -23.04 6.07 18.96
C GLU A 519 -22.65 6.89 17.71
N PHE A 520 -21.91 7.98 17.89
CA PHE A 520 -21.37 8.79 16.79
C PHE A 520 -20.35 8.01 15.95
N ALA A 521 -19.36 7.38 16.59
CA ALA A 521 -18.30 6.63 15.92
C ALA A 521 -18.85 5.49 15.05
N LEU A 522 -19.88 4.78 15.53
CA LEU A 522 -20.56 3.74 14.75
C LEU A 522 -21.31 4.32 13.55
N ARG A 523 -21.97 5.47 13.68
CA ARG A 523 -22.64 6.15 12.55
C ARG A 523 -21.62 6.56 11.49
N LEU A 524 -20.50 7.16 11.90
CA LEU A 524 -19.42 7.55 11.00
C LEU A 524 -18.84 6.34 10.27
N MET A 525 -18.47 5.28 10.99
CA MET A 525 -17.91 4.07 10.39
C MET A 525 -18.90 3.39 9.43
N LYS A 526 -20.19 3.32 9.77
CA LYS A 526 -21.23 2.80 8.86
C LYS A 526 -21.38 3.68 7.62
N ARG A 527 -21.27 5.00 7.74
CA ARG A 527 -21.33 5.91 6.59
C ARG A 527 -20.15 5.70 5.65
N LEU A 528 -18.93 5.59 6.17
CA LEU A 528 -17.73 5.28 5.38
C LEU A 528 -17.86 3.94 4.66
N ARG A 529 -18.37 2.91 5.34
CA ARG A 529 -18.62 1.59 4.74
C ARG A 529 -19.66 1.67 3.62
N LEU A 530 -20.76 2.39 3.86
CA LEU A 530 -21.82 2.59 2.87
C LEU A 530 -21.29 3.30 1.61
N ALA A 531 -20.32 4.21 1.73
CA ALA A 531 -19.67 4.83 0.58
C ALA A 531 -18.97 3.78 -0.30
N CYS A 532 -18.13 2.93 0.30
CA CYS A 532 -17.47 1.83 -0.42
C CYS A 532 -18.47 0.87 -1.07
N ASP A 533 -19.53 0.49 -0.35
CA ASP A 533 -20.56 -0.42 -0.87
C ASP A 533 -21.31 0.23 -2.06
N THR A 534 -21.59 1.54 -1.98
CA THR A 534 -22.25 2.30 -3.07
C THR A 534 -21.35 2.37 -4.29
N TRP A 535 -20.08 2.75 -4.14
CA TRP A 535 -19.13 2.82 -5.25
C TRP A 535 -18.92 1.46 -5.91
N LYS A 536 -18.93 0.38 -5.14
CA LYS A 536 -18.88 -0.98 -5.68
C LYS A 536 -20.09 -1.30 -6.56
N LEU A 537 -21.28 -0.91 -6.13
CA LEU A 537 -22.51 -1.11 -6.92
C LEU A 537 -22.50 -0.27 -8.21
N GLU A 538 -22.00 0.96 -8.15
CA GLU A 538 -21.97 1.89 -9.29
C GLU A 538 -20.90 1.54 -10.34
N THR A 539 -19.74 1.03 -9.91
CA THR A 539 -18.57 0.84 -10.78
C THR A 539 -18.21 -0.62 -11.07
N GLY A 540 -18.72 -1.58 -10.28
CA GLY A 540 -18.28 -2.97 -10.30
C GLY A 540 -16.91 -3.23 -9.65
N ILE A 541 -16.24 -2.20 -9.12
CA ILE A 541 -14.91 -2.31 -8.49
C ILE A 541 -15.08 -2.64 -6.99
N ALA A 542 -14.30 -3.57 -6.44
CA ALA A 542 -14.41 -3.94 -5.03
C ALA A 542 -13.70 -2.96 -4.09
N PHE A 543 -14.37 -1.85 -3.78
CA PHE A 543 -13.95 -0.92 -2.73
C PHE A 543 -14.03 -1.56 -1.33
N GLY A 544 -12.99 -1.38 -0.52
CA GLY A 544 -12.91 -1.85 0.86
C GLY A 544 -12.59 -0.73 1.83
N LEU A 545 -13.33 -0.65 2.95
CA LEU A 545 -13.00 0.27 4.04
C LEU A 545 -11.80 -0.25 4.83
N TYR A 546 -10.71 0.51 4.85
CA TYR A 546 -9.40 0.07 5.29
C TYR A 546 -8.90 0.87 6.49
N GLY A 547 -8.72 0.22 7.63
CA GLY A 547 -8.02 0.82 8.76
C GLY A 547 -6.54 0.99 8.39
N THR A 548 -6.13 2.20 8.00
CA THR A 548 -4.79 2.47 7.46
C THR A 548 -3.71 2.33 8.54
N PRO A 549 -2.64 1.51 8.38
CA PRO A 549 -1.55 1.36 9.36
C PRO A 549 -0.96 2.68 9.85
N ALA A 550 -0.85 3.64 8.93
CA ALA A 550 -0.54 5.03 9.19
C ALA A 550 0.74 5.26 10.01
N GLU A 551 1.79 4.50 9.72
CA GLU A 551 3.09 4.58 10.42
C GLU A 551 3.68 5.99 10.41
N SER A 552 3.71 6.65 9.25
CA SER A 552 4.11 8.05 9.10
C SER A 552 2.91 9.01 8.95
N LEU A 553 1.79 8.51 8.42
CA LEU A 553 0.62 9.33 8.12
C LEU A 553 -0.03 9.94 9.37
N CYS A 554 0.03 9.25 10.51
CA CYS A 554 -0.53 9.75 11.77
C CYS A 554 0.10 11.08 12.21
N TYR A 555 1.40 11.25 11.98
CA TYR A 555 2.13 12.47 12.25
C TYR A 555 1.88 13.53 11.18
N ARG A 556 1.94 13.13 9.90
CA ARG A 556 1.76 14.05 8.76
C ARG A 556 0.44 14.81 8.84
N PHE A 557 -0.68 14.10 9.05
CA PHE A 557 -1.98 14.77 9.15
C PHE A 557 -2.06 15.68 10.38
N ALA A 558 -1.60 15.21 11.53
CA ALA A 558 -1.59 16.02 12.75
C ALA A 558 -0.73 17.28 12.61
N GLU A 559 0.41 17.22 11.91
CA GLU A 559 1.29 18.36 11.66
C GLU A 559 0.66 19.40 10.72
N ILE A 560 0.07 18.95 9.60
CA ILE A 560 -0.63 19.84 8.66
C ILE A 560 -1.80 20.54 9.36
N ASP A 561 -2.59 19.79 10.12
CA ASP A 561 -3.74 20.33 10.84
C ASP A 561 -3.30 21.26 11.98
N LYS A 562 -2.21 20.94 12.69
CA LYS A 562 -1.64 21.83 13.71
C LYS A 562 -1.22 23.18 13.10
N LYS A 563 -0.62 23.19 11.91
CA LYS A 563 -0.26 24.43 11.20
C LYS A 563 -1.49 25.25 10.80
N LYS A 564 -2.59 24.60 10.43
CA LYS A 564 -3.82 25.25 9.93
C LYS A 564 -4.78 25.70 11.03
N PHE A 565 -4.94 24.89 12.08
CA PHE A 565 -5.94 25.08 13.14
C PHE A 565 -5.33 25.38 14.52
N GLY A 566 -4.00 25.31 14.66
CA GLY A 566 -3.30 25.52 15.93
C GLY A 566 -3.31 24.29 16.83
N GLU A 567 -2.97 24.49 18.10
CA GLU A 567 -3.00 23.45 19.13
C GLU A 567 -4.41 23.25 19.68
N VAL A 568 -4.99 22.09 19.36
CA VAL A 568 -6.29 21.65 19.85
C VAL A 568 -6.05 20.52 20.85
N LYS A 569 -6.54 20.73 22.08
CA LYS A 569 -6.33 19.82 23.20
C LYS A 569 -6.80 18.39 22.88
N ASP A 570 -5.95 17.42 23.19
CA ASP A 570 -6.12 15.99 22.94
C ASP A 570 -6.28 15.57 21.46
N VAL A 571 -6.04 16.49 20.53
CA VAL A 571 -6.20 16.30 19.08
C VAL A 571 -4.88 16.55 18.36
N THR A 572 -4.48 17.82 18.18
CA THR A 572 -3.24 18.19 17.48
C THR A 572 -2.08 18.48 18.43
N ASP A 573 -2.37 18.76 19.71
CA ASP A 573 -1.38 19.05 20.75
C ASP A 573 -0.41 17.87 21.01
N LYS A 574 -0.91 16.63 20.94
CA LYS A 574 -0.14 15.40 21.13
C LYS A 574 0.75 15.02 19.93
N GLY A 575 0.58 15.69 18.79
CA GLY A 575 1.44 15.54 17.61
C GLY A 575 1.18 14.32 16.72
N TYR A 576 0.13 13.52 16.98
CA TYR A 576 -0.25 12.38 16.13
C TYR A 576 -1.75 12.11 16.21
N TYR A 577 -2.32 11.49 15.17
CA TYR A 577 -3.68 10.95 15.21
C TYR A 577 -3.72 9.45 15.52
N THR A 578 -4.77 9.03 16.22
CA THR A 578 -4.95 7.63 16.62
C THR A 578 -5.27 6.78 15.40
N ASN A 579 -4.56 5.66 15.25
CA ASN A 579 -4.68 4.77 14.11
C ASN A 579 -6.12 4.20 13.96
N SER A 580 -6.78 4.50 12.84
CA SER A 580 -8.10 3.95 12.46
C SER A 580 -9.17 4.08 13.58
N TYR A 581 -9.73 2.97 14.04
CA TYR A 581 -10.74 2.89 15.12
C TYR A 581 -10.13 2.64 16.51
N HIS A 582 -8.80 2.62 16.65
CA HIS A 582 -8.16 2.20 17.90
C HIS A 582 -8.51 3.13 19.05
N ILE A 583 -8.55 2.56 20.24
CA ILE A 583 -8.62 3.36 21.47
C ILE A 583 -7.32 4.15 21.61
N ASP A 584 -7.41 5.43 22.01
CA ASP A 584 -6.24 6.27 22.25
C ASP A 584 -5.34 5.63 23.32
N VAL A 585 -4.04 5.57 23.04
CA VAL A 585 -3.05 4.88 23.89
C VAL A 585 -2.93 5.47 25.30
N ARG A 586 -3.45 6.68 25.53
CA ARG A 586 -3.48 7.35 26.84
C ARG A 586 -4.70 6.95 27.68
N GLU A 587 -5.70 6.30 27.09
CA GLU A 587 -6.86 5.81 27.84
C GLU A 587 -6.52 4.58 28.68
N LYS A 588 -6.98 4.58 29.94
CA LYS A 588 -6.81 3.45 30.85
C LYS A 588 -7.93 2.43 30.61
N ILE A 589 -7.60 1.34 29.93
CA ILE A 589 -8.54 0.25 29.65
C ILE A 589 -7.82 -1.10 29.72
N ASP A 590 -8.51 -2.15 30.17
CA ASP A 590 -7.95 -3.51 30.14
C ASP A 590 -8.02 -4.14 28.74
N ALA A 591 -7.21 -5.18 28.54
CA ALA A 591 -7.07 -5.91 27.27
C ALA A 591 -8.41 -6.40 26.70
N PHE A 592 -9.25 -6.99 27.55
CA PHE A 592 -10.48 -7.65 27.12
C PHE A 592 -11.56 -6.62 26.79
N ALA A 593 -11.68 -5.57 27.59
CA ALA A 593 -12.57 -4.45 27.29
C ALA A 593 -12.16 -3.74 25.99
N LYS A 594 -10.85 -3.51 25.76
CA LYS A 594 -10.34 -2.93 24.51
C LYS A 594 -10.70 -3.78 23.30
N PHE A 595 -10.42 -5.09 23.34
CA PHE A 595 -10.78 -5.97 22.22
C PHE A 595 -12.28 -6.08 21.99
N LYS A 596 -13.08 -6.17 23.07
CA LYS A 596 -14.54 -6.20 22.95
C LYS A 596 -15.04 -4.93 22.27
N PHE A 597 -14.56 -3.77 22.69
CA PHE A 597 -14.92 -2.49 22.09
C PHE A 597 -14.48 -2.38 20.64
N GLU A 598 -13.21 -2.66 20.31
CA GLU A 598 -12.71 -2.51 18.94
C GLU A 598 -13.31 -3.52 17.95
N SER A 599 -13.68 -4.72 18.43
CA SER A 599 -14.26 -5.78 17.58
C SER A 599 -15.51 -5.35 16.81
N GLN A 600 -16.28 -4.40 17.32
CA GLN A 600 -17.48 -3.89 16.64
C GLN A 600 -17.15 -3.15 15.34
N PHE A 601 -15.97 -2.51 15.26
CA PHE A 601 -15.52 -1.78 14.08
C PHE A 601 -14.82 -2.68 13.07
N GLN A 602 -14.23 -3.80 13.51
CA GLN A 602 -13.57 -4.76 12.62
C GLN A 602 -14.53 -5.33 11.56
N LYS A 603 -15.80 -5.57 11.92
CA LYS A 603 -16.84 -6.03 10.98
C LYS A 603 -17.21 -4.97 9.92
N ILE A 604 -17.01 -3.70 10.24
CA ILE A 604 -17.33 -2.58 9.37
C ILE A 604 -16.14 -2.27 8.44
N SER A 605 -14.93 -2.27 8.99
CA SER A 605 -13.63 -2.03 8.33
C SER A 605 -13.16 -3.26 7.53
N SER A 606 -14.01 -3.73 6.60
CA SER A 606 -13.88 -5.00 5.88
C SER A 606 -12.66 -5.12 4.96
N GLY A 607 -12.13 -3.99 4.48
CA GLY A 607 -10.92 -3.94 3.65
C GLY A 607 -9.63 -4.02 4.47
N GLY A 608 -9.69 -3.87 5.79
CA GLY A 608 -8.57 -4.13 6.67
C GLY A 608 -8.76 -3.66 8.09
N ALA A 609 -8.37 -4.51 9.04
CA ALA A 609 -8.55 -4.30 10.47
C ALA A 609 -7.50 -5.09 11.26
N ILE A 610 -7.08 -4.55 12.41
CA ILE A 610 -6.26 -5.23 13.40
C ILE A 610 -6.48 -4.54 14.76
N SER A 611 -6.30 -5.26 15.86
CA SER A 611 -6.29 -4.68 17.19
C SER A 611 -5.02 -5.08 17.91
N TYR A 612 -4.42 -4.14 18.61
CA TYR A 612 -3.24 -4.36 19.45
C TYR A 612 -3.61 -4.21 20.92
N VAL A 613 -2.83 -4.85 21.78
CA VAL A 613 -2.89 -4.64 23.22
C VAL A 613 -1.47 -4.59 23.76
N GLU A 614 -1.22 -3.60 24.61
CA GLU A 614 0.04 -3.47 25.33
C GLU A 614 0.03 -4.44 26.51
N ILE A 615 1.03 -5.32 26.56
CA ILE A 615 1.19 -6.31 27.64
C ILE A 615 2.58 -6.17 28.26
N PRO A 616 2.71 -6.42 29.59
CA PRO A 616 4.02 -6.45 30.22
C PRO A 616 4.85 -7.63 29.68
N ASN A 617 6.10 -7.72 30.10
CA ASN A 617 6.96 -8.84 29.73
C ASN A 617 6.35 -10.19 30.20
N MET A 618 5.97 -11.04 29.25
CA MET A 618 5.37 -12.37 29.47
C MET A 618 6.38 -13.53 29.32
N ARG A 619 7.69 -13.27 29.41
CA ARG A 619 8.73 -14.30 29.19
C ARG A 619 8.95 -15.25 30.37
N HIS A 620 8.50 -14.89 31.56
CA HIS A 620 8.73 -15.63 32.80
C HIS A 620 7.51 -16.42 33.22
#